data_AF-A0A526YYB4-F1
#
_entry.id   AF-A0A526YYB4-F1
#
_cell.length_a   1.000
_cell.length_b   1.000
_cell.length_c   1.000
_cell.angle_alpha   90.00
_cell.angle_beta   90.00
_cell.angle_gamma   90.00
#
_symmetry.space_group_name_H-M   'P 1'
#
loop_
_entity.id
_entity.type
_entity.pdbx_description
1 polymer ?
#
loop_
_entity_poly.entity_id
_entity_poly.type
_entity_poly.pdbx_seq_one_letter_code
_entity_poly.pdbx_strand_id
1 'polypeptide(L)' 'MRFAPSIFGQLLEPIDRRQFQAIVDRHDGDAYDKSFRSWDHLVALIYAQSCGSSGLRGLE' A
#
# COMPACT_ATOMS: atom_id res chain seq x y z
N MET A 1 -6.74 7.49 -25.06
CA MET A 1 -7.32 6.53 -24.08
C MET A 1 -7.37 7.24 -22.73
N ARG A 2 -8.57 7.49 -22.19
CA ARG A 2 -8.73 8.15 -20.90
C ARG A 2 -8.70 7.06 -19.83
N PHE A 3 -7.57 6.92 -19.13
CA PHE A 3 -7.47 6.02 -17.99
C PHE A 3 -8.42 6.53 -16.92
N ALA A 4 -9.55 5.84 -16.73
CA ALA A 4 -10.37 6.04 -15.55
C ALA A 4 -9.66 5.32 -14.40
N PRO A 5 -9.33 6.02 -13.30
CA PRO A 5 -8.71 5.36 -12.16
C PRO A 5 -9.71 4.34 -11.59
N SER A 6 -9.25 3.10 -11.39
CA SER A 6 -10.02 2.08 -10.68
C SER A 6 -10.49 2.64 -9.33
N ILE A 7 -11.62 2.16 -8.79
CA ILE A 7 -12.11 2.57 -7.45
C ILE A 7 -11.00 2.44 -6.40
N PHE A 8 -10.20 1.37 -6.50
CA PHE A 8 -9.03 1.17 -5.65
C PHE A 8 -7.94 2.23 -5.87
N GLY A 9 -7.70 2.65 -7.12
CA GLY A 9 -6.75 3.73 -7.44
C GLY A 9 -7.20 5.09 -6.89
N GLN A 10 -8.50 5.37 -6.93
CA GLN A 10 -9.08 6.58 -6.33
C GLN A 10 -8.96 6.58 -4.80
N LEU A 11 -9.02 5.39 -4.18
CA LEU A 11 -8.82 5.24 -2.74
C LEU A 11 -7.37 5.47 -2.31
N LEU A 12 -6.40 5.15 -3.18
CA LEU A 12 -4.97 5.40 -2.95
C LEU A 12 -4.54 6.82 -3.32
N GLU A 13 -5.27 7.50 -4.21
CA GLU A 13 -4.99 8.88 -4.66
C GLU A 13 -4.72 9.90 -3.52
N PRO A 14 -5.46 9.91 -2.39
CA PRO A 14 -5.18 10.84 -1.30
C PRO A 14 -3.89 10.53 -0.52
N ILE A 15 -3.27 9.35 -0.73
CA ILE A 15 -2.05 8.95 -0.02
C ILE A 15 -0.85 9.48 -0.79
N ASP A 16 -0.22 10.54 -0.26
CA ASP A 16 1.00 11.09 -0.86
C ASP A 16 2.17 10.11 -0.71
N ARG A 17 2.58 9.53 -1.85
CA ARG A 17 3.64 8.52 -1.90
C ARG A 17 4.99 9.05 -1.43
N ARG A 18 5.26 10.35 -1.59
CA ARG A 18 6.53 10.97 -1.21
C ARG A 18 6.62 11.16 0.30
N GLN A 19 5.54 11.63 0.92
CA GLN A 19 5.42 11.74 2.38
C GLN A 19 5.49 10.36 3.02
N PHE A 20 4.81 9.36 2.45
CA PHE A 20 4.91 7.99 2.93
C PHE A 20 6.36 7.48 2.84
N GLN A 21 7.04 7.68 1.71
CA GLN A 21 8.44 7.25 1.56
C GLN A 21 9.38 7.94 2.56
N ALA A 22 9.13 9.22 2.90
CA ALA A 22 9.90 9.93 3.92
C ALA A 22 9.71 9.32 5.32
N ILE A 23 8.51 8.81 5.63
CA ILE A 23 8.24 8.09 6.88
C ILE A 23 8.98 6.74 6.88
N VAL A 24 8.91 5.98 5.78
CA VAL A 24 9.62 4.71 5.63
C VAL A 24 11.12 4.89 5.81
N ASP A 25 11.70 5.91 5.17
CA ASP A 25 13.13 6.24 5.27
C ASP A 25 13.51 6.62 6.71
N ARG A 26 12.71 7.48 7.36
CA ARG A 26 12.93 7.90 8.75
C ARG A 26 12.95 6.73 9.74
N HIS A 27 12.17 5.69 9.47
CA HIS A 27 12.03 4.53 10.35
C HIS A 27 12.79 3.30 9.85
N ASP A 28 13.57 3.43 8.77
CA ASP A 28 14.31 2.33 8.17
C ASP A 28 13.41 1.14 7.81
N GLY A 29 12.15 1.41 7.43
CA GLY A 29 11.10 0.42 7.26
C GLY A 29 11.35 -0.61 6.14
N ASP A 30 12.27 -0.29 5.23
CA ASP A 30 12.70 -1.14 4.13
C ASP A 30 14.12 -1.71 4.30
N ALA A 31 14.83 -1.48 5.41
CA ALA A 31 16.24 -1.88 5.55
C ALA A 31 16.52 -3.38 5.42
N TYR A 32 15.55 -4.21 5.78
CA TYR A 32 15.67 -5.67 5.69
C TYR A 32 14.82 -6.26 4.56
N ASP A 33 14.28 -5.42 3.68
CA ASP A 33 13.41 -5.90 2.62
C ASP A 33 14.20 -6.56 1.46
N LYS A 34 13.72 -7.73 1.04
CA LYS A 34 14.30 -8.49 -0.08
C LYS A 34 13.45 -8.47 -1.35
N SER A 35 12.18 -8.03 -1.28
CA SER A 35 11.30 -7.95 -2.47
C SER A 35 9.91 -7.33 -2.18
N PHE A 36 9.54 -7.09 -0.92
CA PHE A 36 8.20 -6.67 -0.52
C PHE A 36 8.24 -5.38 0.32
N ARG A 37 8.29 -4.25 -0.39
CA ARG A 37 8.52 -2.93 0.21
C ARG A 37 7.35 -2.47 1.08
N SER A 38 7.61 -1.50 1.96
CA SER A 38 6.59 -0.92 2.85
C SER A 38 5.37 -0.37 2.10
N TRP A 39 5.57 0.12 0.87
CA TRP A 39 4.49 0.59 0.01
C TRP A 39 3.59 -0.56 -0.48
N ASP A 40 4.19 -1.63 -0.98
CA ASP A 40 3.47 -2.82 -1.44
C ASP A 40 2.70 -3.46 -0.27
N HIS A 41 3.29 -3.43 0.93
CA HIS A 41 2.65 -3.88 2.16
C HIS A 41 1.41 -3.05 2.51
N LEU A 42 1.51 -1.71 2.44
CA LEU A 42 0.38 -0.82 2.65
C LEU A 42 -0.76 -1.09 1.66
N VAL A 43 -0.44 -1.20 0.37
CA VAL A 43 -1.42 -1.46 -0.70
C VAL A 43 -2.14 -2.80 -0.46
N ALA A 44 -1.40 -3.84 -0.07
CA ALA A 44 -1.97 -5.16 0.22
C ALA A 44 -2.92 -5.14 1.44
N LEU A 45 -2.57 -4.39 2.50
CA LEU A 45 -3.43 -4.24 3.68
C LEU A 45 -4.72 -3.46 3.37
N ILE A 46 -4.64 -2.40 2.57
CA ILE A 46 -5.83 -1.64 2.14
C ILE A 46 -6.75 -2.52 1.28
N TYR A 47 -6.16 -3.35 0.41
CA TYR A 47 -6.90 -4.32 -0.37
C TYR A 47 -7.59 -5.37 0.53
N ALA A 48 -6.87 -5.93 1.51
CA ALA A 48 -7.43 -6.88 2.49
C ALA A 48 -8.67 -6.32 3.19
N GLN A 49 -8.56 -5.09 3.72
CA GLN A 49 -9.65 -4.40 4.40
C GLN A 49 -10.84 -4.16 3.46
N SER A 50 -10.58 -3.84 2.20
CA SER A 50 -11.63 -3.64 1.18
C SER A 50 -12.37 -4.94 0.84
N CYS A 51 -11.71 -6.09 0.97
CA CYS A 51 -12.30 -7.42 0.83
C CYS A 51 -13.03 -7.92 2.10
N GLY A 52 -13.01 -7.14 3.20
CA GLY A 52 -13.57 -7.56 4.49
C GLY A 52 -12.66 -8.49 5.30
N SER A 53 -11.39 -8.63 4.88
CA SER A 53 -10.37 -9.41 5.59
C SER A 53 -9.61 -8.52 6.58
N SER A 54 -9.45 -8.97 7.82
CA SER A 54 -8.78 -8.21 8.90
C SER A 54 -7.25 -8.15 8.78
N GLY A 55 -6.67 -8.67 7.70
CA GLY A 55 -5.24 -8.74 7.48
C GLY A 55 -4.86 -9.67 6.33
N LEU A 56 -3.55 -9.76 6.03
CA LEU A 56 -3.01 -10.52 4.91
C LEU A 56 -3.36 -12.01 4.93
N ARG A 57 -3.47 -12.61 6.12
CA ARG A 57 -3.88 -14.02 6.27
C ARG A 57 -5.27 -14.32 5.71
N GLY A 58 -6.15 -13.33 5.65
CA GLY A 58 -7.48 -13.48 5.06
C GLY A 58 -7.48 -13.31 3.54
N LEU A 59 -6.31 -13.14 2.91
CA LEU A 59 -6.14 -13.09 1.44
C LEU A 59 -5.47 -14.35 0.88
N GLU A 60 -4.98 -15.24 1.74
CA GLU A 60 -4.44 -16.57 1.40
C GLU A 60 -5.57 -17.59 1.27
#